data_AF-A0A957RJ22-F1
#
_entry.id   AF-A0A957RJ22-F1
#
_cell.length_a   1.000
_cell.length_b   1.000
_cell.length_c   1.000
_cell.angle_alpha   90.00
_cell.angle_beta   90.00
_cell.angle_gamma   90.00
#
_symmetry.space_group_name_H-M   'P 1'
#
loop_
_entity.id
_entity.type
_entity.pdbx_description
1 polymer ?
#
loop_
_entity_poly.entity_id
_entity_poly.type
_entity_poly.pdbx_seq_one_letter_code
_entity_poly.pdbx_strand_id
1 'polypeptide(L)'
;RWHQDWVDSWIPTAQQLAATYPGLRYYELPTLPQMNPFARMSIDFGMKMGIPDRAAREATITLYIDKDRYRSALEIPSEESITLLLVEPSGKILWRAEGPYAQDTARQLGAVIQLYFAPSASA
;
A
#
# COMPACT_ATOMS: atom_id res chain seq x y z
N ARG A 1 3.53 5.68 15.30
CA ARG A 1 4.91 6.12 14.93
C ARG A 1 5.66 5.01 14.22
N TRP A 2 5.68 3.78 14.75
CA TRP A 2 6.46 2.67 14.16
C TRP A 2 6.02 2.18 12.78
N HIS A 3 4.73 2.29 12.43
CA HIS A 3 4.28 1.84 11.10
C HIS A 3 4.82 2.68 9.95
N GLN A 4 5.07 3.98 10.17
CA GLN A 4 5.62 4.83 9.11
C GLN A 4 7.01 4.34 8.70
N ASP A 5 7.88 4.01 9.67
CA ASP A 5 9.22 3.49 9.38
C ASP A 5 9.17 2.18 8.58
N TRP A 6 8.15 1.34 8.82
CA TRP A 6 7.94 0.10 8.08
C TRP A 6 7.43 0.37 6.67
N VAL A 7 6.50 1.31 6.48
CA VAL A 7 6.08 1.76 5.15
C VAL A 7 7.27 2.32 4.38
N ASP A 8 8.02 3.23 5.00
CA ASP A 8 9.17 3.92 4.40
C ASP A 8 10.24 2.91 3.94
N SER A 9 10.41 1.80 4.67
CA SER A 9 11.32 0.72 4.29
C SER A 9 10.95 0.04 2.96
N TRP A 10 9.68 0.08 2.55
CA TRP A 10 9.18 -0.50 1.30
C TRP A 10 9.19 0.48 0.12
N ILE A 11 9.21 1.80 0.37
CA ILE A 11 9.06 2.83 -0.68
C ILE A 11 10.09 2.67 -1.82
N PRO A 12 11.40 2.46 -1.57
CA PRO A 12 12.37 2.32 -2.66
C PRO A 12 12.06 1.15 -3.59
N THR A 13 11.68 0.00 -3.03
CA THR A 13 11.30 -1.20 -3.79
C THR A 13 10.01 -0.97 -4.58
N ALA A 14 9.01 -0.32 -3.98
CA ALA A 14 7.76 0.00 -4.66
C ALA A 14 7.98 0.95 -5.85
N GLN A 15 8.80 1.98 -5.67
CA GLN A 15 9.18 2.91 -6.75
C GLN A 15 9.93 2.20 -7.88
N GLN A 16 10.89 1.33 -7.55
CA GLN A 16 11.63 0.56 -8.55
C GLN A 16 10.71 -0.38 -9.34
N LEU A 17 9.81 -1.09 -8.66
CA LEU A 17 8.84 -1.98 -9.32
C LEU A 17 7.88 -1.18 -10.22
N ALA A 18 7.35 -0.05 -9.76
CA ALA A 18 6.47 0.80 -10.56
C ALA A 18 7.18 1.41 -11.79
N ALA A 19 8.48 1.71 -11.68
CA ALA A 19 9.29 2.13 -12.82
C ALA A 19 9.57 0.98 -13.81
N THR A 20 9.72 -0.24 -13.31
CA THR A 20 10.00 -1.45 -14.11
C THR A 20 8.75 -1.94 -14.86
N TYR A 21 7.57 -1.84 -14.25
CA TYR A 21 6.31 -2.31 -14.81
C TYR A 21 5.34 -1.14 -15.01
N PRO A 22 5.22 -0.57 -16.22
CA PRO A 22 4.39 0.62 -16.47
C PRO A 22 2.90 0.49 -16.11
N GLY A 23 2.38 -0.74 -15.99
CA GLY A 23 1.02 -1.04 -15.52
C GLY A 23 0.87 -1.17 -14.01
N LEU A 24 1.97 -1.12 -13.25
CA LEU A 24 1.97 -1.19 -11.79
C LEU A 24 1.88 0.21 -11.18
N ARG A 25 1.11 0.33 -10.11
CA ARG A 25 1.03 1.51 -9.25
C ARG A 25 1.17 1.04 -7.81
N TYR A 26 1.73 1.89 -6.96
CA TYR A 26 1.79 1.65 -5.52
C TYR A 26 1.05 2.78 -4.80
N TYR A 27 0.42 2.43 -3.68
CA TYR A 27 -0.29 3.38 -2.83
C TYR A 27 0.00 3.06 -1.37
N GLU A 28 0.15 4.11 -0.57
CA GLU A 28 0.12 4.02 0.89
C GLU A 28 -1.29 4.38 1.37
N LEU A 29 -1.87 3.55 2.23
CA LEU A 29 -3.25 3.73 2.70
C LEU A 29 -3.31 3.90 4.23
N PRO A 30 -2.95 5.08 4.77
CA PRO A 30 -3.16 5.36 6.19
C PRO A 30 -4.66 5.23 6.50
N THR A 31 -5.01 4.26 7.35
CA THR A 31 -6.40 3.91 7.62
C THR A 31 -6.81 4.43 8.98
N LEU A 32 -7.65 5.47 8.97
CA LEU A 32 -8.17 6.15 10.15
C LEU A 32 -9.66 5.80 10.36
N PRO A 33 -10.14 5.80 11.61
CA PRO A 33 -11.56 5.60 11.89
C PRO A 33 -12.39 6.71 11.23
N GLN A 34 -13.70 6.47 11.08
CA GLN A 34 -14.61 7.49 10.57
C GLN A 34 -14.56 8.76 11.42
N MET A 35 -14.36 9.89 10.75
CA MET A 35 -14.28 11.20 11.37
C MET A 35 -15.23 12.18 10.70
N ASN A 36 -15.59 13.26 11.41
CA ASN A 36 -16.33 14.36 10.80
C ASN A 36 -15.46 15.12 9.76
N PRO A 37 -16.05 15.78 8.77
CA PRO A 37 -15.30 16.42 7.67
C PRO A 37 -14.27 17.47 8.13
N PHE A 38 -14.54 18.20 9.22
CA PHE A 38 -13.60 19.20 9.76
C PHE A 38 -12.34 18.54 10.33
N ALA A 39 -12.49 17.45 11.08
CA ALA A 39 -11.37 16.68 11.61
C ALA A 39 -10.53 16.05 10.48
N ARG A 40 -11.17 15.53 9.43
CA ARG A 40 -10.48 15.02 8.24
C ARG A 40 -9.61 16.10 7.60
N MET A 41 -10.19 17.28 7.39
CA MET A 41 -9.48 18.41 6.78
C MET A 41 -8.25 18.82 7.60
N SER A 42 -8.34 18.87 8.93
CA SER A 42 -7.18 19.17 9.78
C SER A 42 -6.06 18.12 9.67
N ILE A 43 -6.40 16.83 9.63
CA ILE A 43 -5.43 15.73 9.53
C ILE A 43 -4.79 15.72 8.14
N ASP A 44 -5.58 15.83 7.08
CA ASP A 44 -5.09 15.88 5.70
C ASP A 44 -4.15 17.08 5.49
N PHE A 45 -4.47 18.24 6.08
CA PHE A 45 -3.62 19.42 6.03
C PHE A 45 -2.30 19.19 6.79
N GLY A 46 -2.37 18.57 7.97
CA GLY A 46 -1.19 18.19 8.75
C GLY A 46 -0.27 17.22 7.98
N MET A 47 -0.83 16.19 7.35
CA MET A 47 -0.07 15.20 6.56
C MET A 47 0.55 15.83 5.31
N LYS A 48 -0.19 16.70 4.61
CA LYS A 48 0.30 17.40 3.41
C LYS A 48 1.50 18.32 3.72
N MET A 49 1.51 18.93 4.89
CA MET A 49 2.63 19.75 5.38
C MET A 49 3.81 18.91 5.86
N GLY A 50 3.58 17.66 6.28
CA GLY A 50 4.61 16.75 6.82
C GLY A 50 5.32 15.86 5.79
N ILE A 51 4.74 15.59 4.62
CA ILE A 51 5.35 14.76 3.56
C ILE A 51 6.02 15.67 2.53
N PRO A 52 7.32 15.99 2.57
CA PRO A 52 7.92 16.96 1.64
C PRO A 52 7.94 16.49 0.18
N ASP A 53 8.08 15.19 -0.09
CA ASP A 53 8.15 14.63 -1.44
C ASP A 53 6.77 14.57 -2.12
N ARG A 54 6.69 15.12 -3.33
CA ARG A 54 5.46 15.14 -4.13
C ARG A 54 5.07 13.75 -4.63
N ALA A 55 6.02 12.90 -4.97
CA ALA A 55 5.73 11.54 -5.45
C ALA A 55 5.13 10.69 -4.32
N ALA A 56 5.69 10.79 -3.11
CA ALA A 56 5.10 10.21 -1.91
C ALA A 56 3.67 10.76 -1.65
N ARG A 57 3.47 12.09 -1.71
CA ARG A 57 2.12 12.69 -1.54
C ARG A 57 1.09 12.19 -2.55
N GLU A 58 1.48 11.94 -3.81
CA GLU A 58 0.57 11.46 -4.86
C GLU A 58 0.23 9.96 -4.71
N ALA A 59 1.04 9.19 -3.97
CA ALA A 59 0.81 7.78 -3.67
C ALA A 59 0.08 7.55 -2.33
N THR A 60 0.02 8.52 -1.43
CA THR A 60 -0.66 8.39 -0.12
C THR A 60 -2.15 8.77 -0.23
N ILE A 61 -3.05 7.83 0.08
CA ILE A 61 -4.50 8.05 0.13
C ILE A 61 -5.00 7.69 1.54
N THR A 62 -5.34 8.71 2.34
CA THR A 62 -5.89 8.50 3.68
C THR A 62 -7.33 8.00 3.61
N LEU A 63 -7.60 6.87 4.27
CA LEU A 63 -8.93 6.29 4.36
C LEU A 63 -9.59 6.68 5.68
N TYR A 64 -10.82 7.20 5.62
CA TYR A 64 -11.65 7.50 6.78
C TYR A 64 -12.86 6.57 6.80
N ILE A 65 -12.68 5.37 7.35
CA ILE A 65 -13.62 4.26 7.19
C ILE A 65 -13.88 3.52 8.50
N ASP A 66 -14.86 2.62 8.47
CA ASP A 66 -15.07 1.65 9.55
C ASP A 66 -13.92 0.62 9.48
N LYS A 67 -13.00 0.69 10.45
CA LYS A 67 -11.79 -0.13 10.47
C LYS A 67 -12.08 -1.61 10.70
N ASP A 68 -13.06 -1.94 11.52
CA ASP A 68 -13.39 -3.33 11.83
C ASP A 68 -14.00 -4.02 10.62
N ARG A 69 -14.92 -3.33 9.93
CA ARG A 69 -15.49 -3.81 8.66
C ARG A 69 -14.42 -3.93 7.58
N TYR A 70 -13.53 -2.96 7.46
CA TYR A 70 -12.45 -2.97 6.47
C TYR A 70 -11.46 -4.12 6.69
N ARG A 71 -10.98 -4.27 7.94
CA ARG A 71 -10.07 -5.36 8.31
C ARG A 71 -10.71 -6.71 8.10
N SER A 72 -11.97 -6.89 8.48
CA SER A 72 -12.69 -8.15 8.28
C SER A 72 -12.82 -8.49 6.79
N ALA A 73 -13.13 -7.49 5.95
CA ALA A 73 -13.28 -7.69 4.51
C ALA A 73 -11.96 -8.04 3.79
N LEU A 74 -10.82 -7.56 4.31
CA LEU A 74 -9.49 -7.83 3.75
C LEU A 74 -8.71 -8.92 4.50
N GLU A 75 -9.33 -9.55 5.49
CA GLU A 75 -8.73 -10.56 6.37
C GLU A 75 -7.46 -10.06 7.10
N ILE A 76 -7.47 -8.79 7.53
CA ILE A 76 -6.35 -8.16 8.25
C ILE A 76 -6.49 -8.45 9.76
N PRO A 77 -5.63 -9.32 10.33
CA PRO A 77 -5.86 -9.89 11.65
C PRO A 77 -5.63 -8.88 12.79
N SER A 78 -4.72 -7.92 12.62
CA SER A 78 -4.39 -6.92 13.63
C SER A 78 -3.95 -5.59 13.01
N GLU A 79 -3.92 -4.54 13.83
CA GLU A 79 -3.30 -3.25 13.50
C GLU A 79 -1.88 -3.14 14.07
N GLU A 80 -1.30 -4.24 14.55
CA GLU A 80 0.06 -4.22 15.13
C GLU A 80 1.14 -4.12 14.05
N SER A 81 0.80 -4.52 12.81
CA SER A 81 1.69 -4.54 11.65
C SER A 81 1.11 -3.73 10.48
N ILE A 82 1.94 -3.52 9.46
CA ILE A 82 1.47 -3.05 8.14
C ILE A 82 1.10 -4.27 7.29
N THR A 83 0.09 -4.12 6.43
CA THR A 83 -0.31 -5.15 5.46
C THR A 83 0.03 -4.67 4.05
N LEU A 84 0.67 -5.53 3.27
CA LEU A 84 0.94 -5.31 1.87
C LEU A 84 0.01 -6.19 1.04
N LEU A 85 -0.64 -5.60 0.05
CA LEU A 85 -1.53 -6.29 -0.87
C LEU A 85 -1.13 -5.97 -2.30
N LEU A 86 -0.92 -6.99 -3.12
CA LEU A 86 -0.89 -6.86 -4.57
C LEU A 86 -2.29 -7.20 -5.09
N VAL A 87 -2.92 -6.23 -5.76
CA VAL A 87 -4.29 -6.35 -6.23
C VAL A 87 -4.33 -6.12 -7.73
N GLU A 88 -5.03 -6.98 -8.47
CA GLU A 88 -5.26 -6.79 -9.89
C GLU A 88 -6.44 -5.82 -10.13
N PRO A 89 -6.63 -5.27 -11.35
CA PRO A 89 -7.69 -4.29 -11.62
C PRO A 89 -9.12 -4.75 -11.32
N SER A 90 -9.37 -6.07 -11.30
CA SER A 90 -10.67 -6.66 -10.93
C SER A 90 -10.99 -6.53 -9.43
N GLY A 91 -9.99 -6.20 -8.60
CA GLY A 91 -10.06 -6.23 -7.14
C GLY A 91 -9.59 -7.54 -6.51
N LYS A 92 -9.16 -8.54 -7.30
CA LYS A 92 -8.61 -9.78 -6.77
C LYS A 92 -7.23 -9.55 -6.15
N ILE A 93 -7.04 -10.04 -4.93
CA ILE A 93 -5.73 -10.06 -4.26
C ILE A 93 -4.91 -11.21 -4.85
N LEU A 94 -3.78 -10.87 -5.45
CA LEU A 94 -2.82 -11.82 -6.04
C LEU A 94 -1.77 -12.27 -5.03
N TRP A 95 -1.41 -11.40 -4.09
CA TRP A 95 -0.38 -11.65 -3.09
C TRP A 95 -0.59 -10.77 -1.86
N ARG A 96 -0.17 -11.27 -0.70
CA ARG A 96 -0.22 -10.57 0.58
C ARG A 96 1.02 -10.84 1.43
N ALA A 97 1.41 -9.86 2.23
CA ALA A 97 2.41 -10.02 3.29
C ALA A 97 2.18 -8.99 4.41
N GLU A 98 2.96 -9.10 5.48
CA GLU A 98 2.93 -8.19 6.62
C GLU A 98 4.34 -7.77 7.04
N GLY A 99 4.44 -6.59 7.66
CA GLY A 99 5.63 -6.12 8.35
C GLY A 99 6.60 -5.28 7.50
N PRO A 100 7.77 -4.93 8.08
CA PRO A 100 8.77 -4.11 7.40
C PRO A 100 9.39 -4.82 6.21
N TYR A 101 10.15 -4.08 5.41
CA TYR A 101 10.88 -4.64 4.28
C TYR A 101 11.77 -5.80 4.72
N ALA A 102 11.61 -6.92 4.02
CA ALA A 102 12.49 -8.08 4.09
C ALA A 102 12.79 -8.56 2.67
N GLN A 103 14.05 -8.89 2.43
CA GLN A 103 14.52 -9.27 1.10
C GLN A 103 13.74 -10.46 0.52
N ASP A 104 13.40 -11.45 1.35
CA ASP A 104 12.64 -12.63 0.92
C ASP A 104 11.22 -12.28 0.51
N THR A 105 10.54 -11.45 1.29
CA THR A 105 9.20 -10.94 1.00
C THR A 105 9.20 -10.11 -0.29
N ALA A 106 10.21 -9.27 -0.50
CA ALA A 106 10.35 -8.48 -1.71
C ALA A 106 10.61 -9.35 -2.96
N ARG A 107 11.40 -10.43 -2.82
CA ARG A 107 11.59 -11.41 -3.90
C ARG A 107 10.29 -12.13 -4.26
N GLN A 108 9.48 -12.51 -3.28
CA GLN A 108 8.18 -13.14 -3.52
C GLN A 108 7.23 -12.18 -4.27
N LEU A 109 7.14 -10.92 -3.83
CA LEU A 109 6.36 -9.88 -4.50
C LEU A 109 6.80 -9.71 -5.96
N GLY A 110 8.12 -9.58 -6.19
CA GLY A 110 8.68 -9.44 -7.53
C GLY A 110 8.35 -10.63 -8.44
N ALA A 111 8.40 -11.86 -7.92
CA ALA A 111 8.05 -13.06 -8.68
C ALA A 111 6.57 -13.07 -9.11
N VAL A 112 5.64 -12.68 -8.21
CA VAL A 112 4.21 -12.62 -8.56
C VAL A 112 3.94 -11.52 -9.59
N ILE A 113 4.57 -10.36 -9.46
CA ILE A 113 4.47 -9.26 -10.44
C ILE A 113 5.01 -9.71 -11.80
N GLN A 114 6.18 -10.36 -11.82
CA GLN A 114 6.77 -10.86 -13.06
C GLN A 114 5.86 -11.88 -13.75
N LEU A 115 5.25 -12.80 -12.99
CA LEU A 115 4.30 -13.78 -13.53
C LEU A 115 3.03 -13.11 -14.07
N TYR A 116 2.53 -12.07 -13.39
CA TYR A 116 1.34 -11.34 -13.83
C TYR A 116 1.57 -10.55 -15.12
N PHE A 117 2.75 -9.94 -15.28
CA PHE A 117 3.11 -9.19 -16.49
C PHE A 117 3.82 -10.03 -17.56
N ALA A 118 4.08 -11.31 -17.30
CA ALA A 118 4.64 -12.19 -18.31
C ALA A 118 3.68 -12.24 -19.52
N PRO A 119 4.19 -12.11 -20.75
CA PRO A 119 3.34 -12.28 -21.92
C PRO A 119 2.74 -13.69 -21.86
N SER A 120 1.40 -13.78 -21.89
CA SER A 120 0.71 -15.04 -22.10
C SER A 120 1.33 -15.68 -23.33
N ALA A 121 1.97 -16.84 -23.18
CA ALA A 121 2.49 -17.57 -24.31
C ALA A 121 1.32 -17.82 -25.26
N SER A 122 1.33 -17.15 -26.42
CA SER A 122 0.34 -17.34 -27.46
C SER A 122 0.32 -18.81 -27.84
N ALA A 123 -0.79 -19.48 -27.54
CA ALA A 123 -1.15 -20.79 -28.08
C ALA A 123 -1.84 -20.60 -29.44
#